data_AF-A0A925EEF9-F1
#
_entry.id   AF-A0A925EEF9-F1
#
_cell.length_a   1.000
_cell.length_b   1.000
_cell.length_c   1.000
_cell.angle_alpha   90.00
_cell.angle_beta   90.00
_cell.angle_gamma   90.00
#
_symmetry.space_group_name_H-M   'P 1'
#
loop_
_entity.id
_entity.type
_entity.pdbx_description
1 polymer ?
#
loop_
_entity_poly.entity_id
_entity_poly.type
_entity_poly.pdbx_seq_one_letter_code
_entity_poly.pdbx_strand_id
1 'polypeptide(L)' 'MISRETINRIIIISFMVLVGFCLAKAIYHKSFMGIVLALVSLGAAVYFLYILVKAKEELEAEDISQ' A
#
# COMPACT_ATOMS: atom_id res chain seq x y z
N MET A 1 5.52 23.72 2.89
CA MET A 1 6.14 22.43 3.24
C MET A 1 5.04 21.38 3.21
N ILE A 2 5.10 20.41 2.29
CA ILE A 2 4.13 19.32 2.27
C ILE A 2 4.39 18.46 3.52
N SER A 3 3.35 18.24 4.34
CA SER A 3 3.46 17.38 5.53
C SER A 3 3.74 15.93 5.12
N ARG A 4 4.50 15.19 5.94
CA ARG A 4 4.77 13.76 5.70
C ARG A 4 3.48 12.95 5.57
N GLU A 5 2.43 13.35 6.30
CA GLU A 5 1.10 12.75 6.19
C GLU A 5 0.48 12.95 4.81
N THR A 6 0.64 14.15 4.23
CA THR A 6 0.14 14.45 2.89
C THR A 6 0.88 13.63 1.84
N ILE A 7 2.20 13.45 1.98
CA ILE A 7 3.00 12.58 1.10
C ILE A 7 2.53 11.12 1.21
N ASN A 8 2.42 10.58 2.42
CA ASN A 8 1.95 9.21 2.62
C ASN A 8 0.56 8.98 2.03
N ARG A 9 -0.35 9.93 2.22
CA ARG A 9 -1.70 9.85 1.66
C ARG A 9 -1.68 9.86 0.13
N ILE A 10 -0.85 10.71 -0.49
CA ILE A 10 -0.68 10.73 -1.95
C ILE A 10 -0.13 9.39 -2.44
N ILE A 11 0.92 8.85 -1.80
CA ILE A 11 1.52 7.57 -2.19
C ILE A 11 0.48 6.44 -2.15
N ILE A 12 -0.30 6.36 -1.06
CA ILE A 12 -1.34 5.33 -0.91
C ILE A 12 -2.42 5.48 -1.99
N ILE A 13 -2.90 6.70 -2.24
CA ILE A 13 -3.93 6.96 -3.26
C ILE A 13 -3.40 6.61 -4.65
N SER A 14 -2.20 7.08 -5.01
CA SER A 14 -1.57 6.77 -6.29
C SER A 14 -1.39 5.26 -6.49
N PHE A 15 -0.97 4.56 -5.44
CA PHE A 15 -0.83 3.11 -5.47
C PHE A 15 -2.18 2.40 -5.68
N MET A 16 -3.23 2.78 -4.93
CA MET A 16 -4.57 2.22 -5.10
C MET A 16 -5.11 2.40 -6.52
N VAL A 17 -4.90 3.58 -7.12
CA VAL A 17 -5.34 3.88 -8.49
C VAL A 17 -4.59 2.99 -9.50
N LEU A 18 -3.29 2.82 -9.33
CA LEU A 18 -2.47 1.97 -10.22
C LEU A 18 -2.88 0.50 -10.14
N VAL A 19 -3.07 -0.03 -8.92
CA VAL A 19 -3.51 -1.42 -8.73
C VAL A 19 -4.92 -1.62 -9.31
N GLY A 20 -5.83 -0.69 -9.07
CA GLY A 20 -7.19 -0.74 -9.63
C GLY A 20 -7.19 -0.71 -11.16
N PHE A 21 -6.39 0.16 -11.77
CA PHE A 21 -6.24 0.21 -13.23
C PHE A 21 -5.65 -1.10 -13.79
N CYS A 22 -4.62 -1.64 -13.14
CA CYS A 22 -3.97 -2.87 -13.56
C CYS A 22 -4.94 -4.07 -13.47
N LEU A 23 -5.71 -4.16 -12.38
CA LEU A 23 -6.74 -5.17 -12.19
C LEU A 23 -7.84 -5.07 -13.24
N ALA A 24 -8.38 -3.86 -13.48
CA ALA A 24 -9.40 -3.63 -14.50
C ALA A 24 -8.90 -3.99 -15.90
N LYS A 25 -7.67 -3.61 -16.25
CA LYS A 25 -7.06 -3.95 -17.55
C LYS A 25 -6.81 -5.45 -17.70
N ALA A 26 -6.39 -6.12 -16.63
CA ALA A 26 -6.18 -7.56 -16.62
C ALA A 26 -7.50 -8.33 -16.80
N ILE A 27 -8.59 -7.88 -16.15
CA ILE A 27 -9.94 -8.42 -16.34
C ILE A 27 -10.40 -8.20 -17.78
N TYR A 28 -10.23 -6.99 -18.32
CA TYR A 28 -10.63 -6.68 -19.69
C TYR A 28 -9.94 -7.59 -20.73
N HIS A 29 -8.64 -7.86 -20.56
CA HIS A 29 -7.88 -8.74 -21.45
C HIS A 29 -8.01 -10.24 -21.08
N LYS A 30 -8.83 -10.60 -20.09
CA LYS A 30 -8.97 -11.96 -19.54
C LYS A 30 -7.62 -12.60 -19.16
N SER A 31 -6.66 -11.78 -18.73
CA SER A 31 -5.32 -12.24 -18.36
C SER A 31 -5.33 -12.75 -16.92
N PHE A 32 -5.39 -14.07 -16.76
CA PHE A 32 -5.32 -14.72 -15.44
C PHE A 32 -4.06 -14.30 -14.68
N MET A 33 -2.91 -14.31 -15.35
CA MET A 33 -1.63 -13.89 -14.75
C MET A 33 -1.68 -12.44 -14.25
N GLY A 34 -2.29 -11.53 -15.03
CA GLY A 34 -2.43 -10.12 -14.64
C GLY A 34 -3.31 -9.95 -13.41
N ILE A 35 -4.40 -10.72 -13.30
CA ILE A 35 -5.29 -10.70 -12.14
C ILE A 35 -4.55 -11.21 -10.90
N VAL A 36 -3.85 -12.34 -11.00
CA VAL A 36 -3.08 -12.92 -9.89
C VAL A 36 -2.01 -11.93 -9.41
N LEU A 37 -1.25 -11.33 -10.32
CA LEU A 37 -0.22 -10.36 -9.97
C LEU A 37 -0.80 -9.09 -9.33
N ALA A 38 -1.95 -8.61 -9.80
CA ALA A 38 -2.64 -7.48 -9.19
C ALA A 38 -3.10 -7.80 -7.77
N LEU A 39 -3.62 -9.00 -7.52
CA LEU A 39 -4.03 -9.45 -6.19
C LEU A 39 -2.82 -9.64 -5.25
N VAL A 40 -1.73 -10.24 -5.74
CA VAL A 40 -0.48 -10.38 -4.97
C VAL A 40 0.09 -9.01 -4.61
N SER A 41 0.10 -8.07 -5.56
CA SER A 41 0.55 -6.70 -5.31
C SER A 41 -0.32 -5.99 -4.27
N LEU A 42 -1.64 -6.15 -4.35
CA LEU A 42 -2.57 -5.62 -3.35
C LEU A 42 -2.31 -6.21 -1.96
N GLY A 43 -2.15 -7.53 -1.87
CA GLY A 43 -1.85 -8.22 -0.61
C GLY A 43 -0.53 -7.77 0.01
N ALA A 44 0.53 -7.64 -0.80
CA ALA A 44 1.84 -7.18 -0.35
C ALA A 44 1.78 -5.74 0.17
N ALA A 45 1.02 -4.85 -0.48
CA ALA A 45 0.88 -3.47 -0.04
C ALA A 45 0.11 -3.34 1.28
N VAL A 46 -0.97 -4.11 1.46
CA VAL A 46 -1.70 -4.14 2.73
C VAL A 46 -0.80 -4.67 3.86
N TYR A 47 -0.04 -5.73 3.60
CA TYR A 47 0.91 -6.28 4.57
C TYR A 47 2.03 -5.29 4.92
N PHE A 48 2.56 -4.58 3.92
CA PHE A 48 3.56 -3.54 4.14
C PHE A 48 3.02 -2.40 5.02
N LEU A 49 1.79 -1.94 4.77
CA LEU A 49 1.15 -0.93 5.61
C LEU A 49 0.97 -1.42 7.05
N TYR A 50 0.59 -2.68 7.24
CA TYR A 50 0.49 -3.29 8.58
C TYR A 50 1.83 -3.28 9.32
N ILE A 51 2.92 -3.71 8.68
CA ILE A 51 4.26 -3.64 9.28
C ILE A 51 4.66 -2.20 9.62
N LEU A 52 4.36 -1.26 8.73
CA LEU A 52 4.71 0.15 8.94
C LEU A 52 3.98 0.73 10.16
N VAL A 53 2.68 0.45 10.30
CA VAL A 53 1.91 0.86 11.50
C VAL A 53 2.51 0.26 12.76
N LYS A 54 2.78 -1.06 12.75
CA LYS A 54 3.39 -1.75 13.88
C LYS A 54 4.76 -1.15 14.26
N ALA A 55 5.60 -0.86 13.27
CA ALA A 55 6.91 -0.24 13.50
C ALA A 55 6.79 1.18 14.06
N LYS A 56 5.76 1.96 13.67
CA LYS A 56 5.51 3.28 14.28
C LYS A 56 5.06 3.15 15.74
N GLU A 57 4.20 2.19 16.06
CA GLU A 57 3.76 1.94 17.44
C GLU A 57 4.94 1.54 18.34
N GLU A 58 5.85 0.69 17.83
CA GLU A 58 7.06 0.28 18.57
C GLU A 58 8.02 1.46 18.79
N LEU A 59 8.23 2.32 17.79
CA LEU A 59 9.05 3.53 17.93
C LEU A 59 8.46 4.53 18.94
N GLU A 60 7.14 4.75 18.89
CA GLU A 60 6.45 5.64 19.82
C GLU A 60 6.47 5.08 21.25
N ALA A 61 6.43 3.75 21.42
CA ALA A 61 6.57 3.09 22.72
C ALA A 61 7.99 3.20 23.29
N GLU A 62 9.03 3.08 22.45
CA GLU A 62 10.42 3.30 22.87
C GLU A 62 10.66 4.74 23.33
N ASP A 63 10.13 5.75 22.61
CA ASP A 63 10.27 7.18 22.94
C ASP A 63 9.59 7.56 24.27
N ILE A 64 8.51 6.89 24.67
CA ILE A 64 7.79 7.14 25.94
C ILE A 64 8.46 6.42 27.12
N SER A 65 9.27 5.40 26.85
CA SER A 65 9.97 4.61 27.87
C SER A 65 11.39 5.13 28.20
N GLN A 66 11.87 6.16 27.49
CA GLN A 66 13.09 6.93 27.81
C GLN A 66 12.79 8.18 28.63
#